data_AF-H0G1P8-F1
#
_entry.id   AF-H0G1P8-F1
#
_cell.length_a   1.000
_cell.length_b   1.000
_cell.length_c   1.000
_cell.angle_alpha   90.00
_cell.angle_beta   90.00
_cell.angle_gamma   90.00
#
_symmetry.space_group_name_H-M   'P 1'
#
loop_
_entity.id
_entity.type
_entity.pdbx_description
1 polymer ?
#
loop_
_entity_poly.entity_id
_entity_poly.type
_entity_poly.pdbx_seq_one_letter_code
_entity_poly.pdbx_strand_id
1 'polypeptide(L)'
;MDDAASEELTEALAHALGTLQDGLTGSFLKSVGSGRSDPGDPAGAWQIIDCQLTGRVPHPLKQADRHSALWRDLTHALNRQGELRGGILLDDGLALFVPGGSERPARLIVLRDSTLFDAAGEVTGGLTLYPSEQRLLKQLVCGFNLAAAATLDGVSHETKRSQFKSLARKLGGGSQAEIAGRALSRVFLEIASFSGTGVSQDDYFDDLLREFAPGARTLRLRSRAGRSHRFVEIGPIGGRPVVMLHPMVLPDFRNGDLGALDTLALRLIVPLRHGAMSQETVALGVSAHLDHACEGIDLARRHFCGEQADIMACISGTAYGLEYARRHPDRVASLAFVGATVKPTTSRTTAGRLRSGLFTLSMNQWHVYSRLMDFYVRRIRRPETLKQLLLSVYRPNLADVAIIGAEYGAPFGGERLRKFFTSSVQSIKHDFYHQALPDWSGFPAPGCRTIFLHGAQDFIHSATDVRALAQSLGGVPVVTLPNAGQLLYHAHFEAVIGLYRGFLEHRLE
;
A
#
# COMPACT_ATOMS: atom_id res chain seq x y z
N MET A 1 0.18 32.71 -34.86
CA MET A 1 -0.42 33.36 -33.68
C MET A 1 -1.25 32.38 -32.84
N ASP A 2 -1.72 31.26 -33.40
CA ASP A 2 -2.48 30.22 -32.68
C ASP A 2 -1.65 29.27 -31.77
N ASP A 3 -0.37 29.02 -32.07
CA ASP A 3 0.45 28.11 -31.24
C ASP A 3 0.81 28.71 -29.87
N ALA A 4 1.06 30.02 -29.80
CA ALA A 4 1.47 30.69 -28.56
C ALA A 4 0.40 30.64 -27.47
N ALA A 5 -0.89 30.75 -27.81
CA ALA A 5 -1.98 30.67 -26.84
C ALA A 5 -2.24 29.23 -26.34
N SER A 6 -1.94 28.22 -27.16
CA SER A 6 -2.00 26.81 -26.77
C SER A 6 -0.82 26.42 -25.87
N GLU A 7 0.35 26.99 -26.13
CA GLU A 7 1.56 26.81 -25.34
C GLU A 7 1.42 27.51 -23.97
N GLU A 8 0.90 28.74 -23.96
CA GLU A 8 0.61 29.52 -22.74
C GLU A 8 -0.45 28.85 -21.85
N LEU A 9 -1.47 28.20 -22.44
CA LEU A 9 -2.45 27.42 -21.67
C LEU A 9 -1.85 26.11 -21.14
N THR A 10 -0.98 25.45 -21.91
CA THR A 10 -0.27 24.24 -21.48
C THR A 10 0.71 24.56 -20.35
N GLU A 11 1.40 25.70 -20.42
CA GLU A 11 2.21 26.26 -19.35
C GLU A 11 1.34 26.70 -18.16
N ALA A 12 0.19 27.32 -18.37
CA ALA A 12 -0.73 27.69 -17.28
C ALA A 12 -1.33 26.46 -16.59
N LEU A 13 -1.61 25.38 -17.33
CA LEU A 13 -2.00 24.07 -16.78
C LEU A 13 -0.84 23.44 -16.03
N ALA A 14 0.36 23.41 -16.59
CA ALA A 14 1.57 22.90 -15.93
C ALA A 14 1.93 23.72 -14.68
N HIS A 15 1.73 25.04 -14.73
CA HIS A 15 1.94 25.98 -13.65
C HIS A 15 0.84 25.87 -12.59
N ALA A 16 -0.44 25.73 -12.95
CA ALA A 16 -1.53 25.50 -11.99
C ALA A 16 -1.39 24.13 -11.32
N LEU A 17 -0.99 23.10 -12.07
CA LEU A 17 -0.62 21.78 -11.55
C LEU A 17 0.70 21.78 -10.77
N GLY A 18 1.57 22.76 -11.00
CA GLY A 18 2.84 22.97 -10.28
C GLY A 18 2.75 23.89 -9.06
N THR A 19 1.78 24.81 -9.00
CA THR A 19 1.50 25.69 -7.85
C THR A 19 0.61 25.03 -6.82
N LEU A 20 -0.21 24.07 -7.23
CA LEU A 20 -0.56 22.96 -6.37
C LEU A 20 0.77 22.28 -6.01
N GLN A 21 1.33 22.59 -4.83
CA GLN A 21 2.66 22.15 -4.40
C GLN A 21 3.00 20.72 -4.87
N ASP A 22 4.27 20.41 -5.14
CA ASP A 22 4.73 19.04 -5.47
C ASP A 22 4.23 17.94 -4.50
N GLY A 23 3.82 18.33 -3.29
CA GLY A 23 3.10 17.48 -2.33
C GLY A 23 1.60 17.29 -2.61
N LEU A 24 0.86 18.34 -3.01
CA LEU A 24 -0.58 18.30 -3.25
C LEU A 24 -0.93 17.64 -4.57
N THR A 25 -0.29 17.98 -5.70
CA THR A 25 -0.53 17.30 -6.99
C THR A 25 -0.04 15.85 -6.94
N GLY A 26 1.01 15.59 -6.17
CA GLY A 26 1.48 14.25 -5.86
C GLY A 26 0.52 13.45 -4.96
N SER A 27 -0.12 14.08 -3.97
CA SER A 27 -1.14 13.43 -3.11
C SER A 27 -2.48 13.26 -3.82
N PHE A 28 -2.86 14.22 -4.65
CA PHE A 28 -4.05 14.24 -5.49
C PHE A 28 -3.97 13.15 -6.56
N LEU A 29 -2.89 13.11 -7.35
CA LEU A 29 -2.68 12.05 -8.32
C LEU A 29 -2.49 10.66 -7.67
N LYS A 30 -2.25 10.57 -6.36
CA LYS A 30 -2.24 9.31 -5.60
C LYS A 30 -3.62 8.92 -5.08
N SER A 31 -4.38 9.85 -4.51
CA SER A 31 -5.74 9.61 -4.02
C SER A 31 -6.72 9.29 -5.14
N VAL A 32 -6.48 9.84 -6.34
CA VAL A 32 -7.36 9.70 -7.49
C VAL A 32 -7.07 8.37 -8.26
N GLY A 33 -5.94 7.72 -8.02
CA GLY A 33 -5.54 6.47 -8.70
C GLY A 33 -6.25 5.19 -8.25
N SER A 34 -6.99 5.22 -7.14
CA SER A 34 -7.63 4.04 -6.52
C SER A 34 -9.15 4.00 -6.65
N GLY A 35 -9.80 5.05 -7.19
CA GLY A 35 -11.26 5.09 -7.35
C GLY A 35 -11.74 4.22 -8.51
N ARG A 36 -12.32 3.06 -8.23
CA ARG A 36 -13.25 2.38 -9.13
C ARG A 36 -14.65 2.60 -8.58
N SER A 37 -15.49 3.32 -9.32
CA SER A 37 -16.90 3.46 -9.00
C SER A 37 -17.70 2.30 -9.61
N ASP A 38 -18.57 1.70 -8.80
CA ASP A 38 -19.58 0.77 -9.28
C ASP A 38 -20.60 1.54 -10.15
N PRO A 39 -21.19 0.96 -11.22
CA PRO A 39 -22.07 1.68 -12.16
C PRO A 39 -23.37 2.25 -11.57
N GLY A 40 -23.57 2.19 -10.25
CA GLY A 40 -24.73 2.72 -9.54
C GLY A 40 -24.40 3.55 -8.29
N ASP A 41 -23.13 3.84 -8.02
CA ASP A 41 -22.72 4.62 -6.84
C ASP A 41 -22.68 6.13 -7.16
N PRO A 42 -23.33 7.02 -6.37
CA PRO A 42 -23.12 8.47 -6.45
C PRO A 42 -21.64 8.90 -6.28
N ALA A 43 -20.75 8.01 -5.83
CA ALA A 43 -19.29 8.18 -5.91
C ALA A 43 -18.70 8.06 -7.35
N GLY A 44 -19.52 7.86 -8.38
CA GLY A 44 -19.17 7.85 -9.82
C GLY A 44 -18.75 9.21 -10.42
N ALA A 45 -18.28 10.13 -9.60
CA ALA A 45 -18.02 11.53 -9.95
C ALA A 45 -16.89 11.68 -10.99
N TRP A 46 -15.91 10.76 -11.00
CA TRP A 46 -14.79 10.77 -11.92
C TRP A 46 -14.11 9.39 -12.02
N GLN A 47 -13.30 9.17 -13.07
CA GLN A 47 -12.55 7.93 -13.30
C GLN A 47 -11.14 8.21 -13.82
N ILE A 48 -10.13 7.44 -13.39
CA ILE A 48 -8.77 7.48 -13.97
C ILE A 48 -8.53 6.30 -14.91
N ILE A 49 -7.94 6.61 -16.06
CA ILE A 49 -7.38 5.62 -16.99
C ILE A 49 -5.88 5.86 -17.15
N ASP A 50 -5.05 4.95 -16.64
CA ASP A 50 -3.61 4.96 -16.90
C ASP A 50 -3.34 4.56 -18.36
N CYS A 51 -2.56 5.37 -19.06
CA CYS A 51 -2.34 5.27 -20.50
C CYS A 51 -0.84 5.26 -20.85
N GLN A 52 -0.50 4.51 -21.90
CA GLN A 52 0.71 4.76 -22.69
C GLN A 52 0.36 5.65 -23.88
N LEU A 53 1.28 6.52 -24.29
CA LEU A 53 1.11 7.31 -25.51
C LEU A 53 1.75 6.59 -26.70
N THR A 54 1.03 6.56 -27.81
CA THR A 54 1.60 6.23 -29.12
C THR A 54 1.36 7.43 -30.02
N GLY A 55 2.40 8.25 -30.22
CA GLY A 55 2.24 9.61 -30.74
C GLY A 55 1.44 10.48 -29.77
N ARG A 56 0.37 11.14 -30.25
CA ARG A 56 -0.57 11.93 -29.44
C ARG A 56 -1.82 11.15 -29.02
N VAL A 57 -1.87 9.84 -29.26
CA VAL A 57 -3.03 9.01 -28.94
C VAL A 57 -2.79 8.25 -27.64
N PRO A 58 -3.65 8.40 -26.61
CA PRO A 58 -3.56 7.62 -25.39
C PRO A 58 -4.10 6.21 -25.62
N HIS A 59 -3.44 5.21 -25.04
CA HIS A 59 -3.86 3.81 -25.03
C HIS A 59 -3.88 3.28 -23.60
N PRO A 60 -5.01 2.75 -23.09
CA PRO A 60 -5.09 2.25 -21.73
C PRO A 60 -4.08 1.12 -21.47
N LEU A 61 -3.46 1.15 -20.30
CA LEU A 61 -2.52 0.10 -19.86
C LEU A 61 -3.26 -1.16 -19.41
N LYS A 62 -4.40 -1.02 -18.72
CA LYS A 62 -5.20 -2.15 -18.24
C LYS A 62 -6.10 -2.67 -19.37
N GLN A 63 -6.14 -3.99 -19.53
CA GLN A 63 -6.98 -4.63 -20.55
C GLN A 63 -8.48 -4.37 -20.33
N ALA A 64 -8.94 -4.35 -19.07
CA ALA A 64 -10.34 -4.08 -18.74
C ALA A 64 -10.81 -2.70 -19.25
N ASP A 65 -9.94 -1.68 -19.17
CA ASP A 65 -10.28 -0.33 -19.61
C ASP A 65 -10.41 -0.24 -21.13
N ARG A 66 -9.59 -0.99 -21.88
CA ARG A 66 -9.64 -1.04 -23.37
C ARG A 66 -10.97 -1.54 -23.91
N HIS A 67 -11.67 -2.36 -23.14
CA HIS A 67 -12.96 -2.93 -23.53
C HIS A 67 -14.16 -2.23 -22.85
N SER A 68 -13.91 -1.19 -22.06
CA SER A 68 -14.97 -0.46 -21.37
C SER A 68 -15.83 0.37 -22.34
N ALA A 69 -17.10 0.60 -21.98
CA ALA A 69 -17.97 1.53 -22.72
C ALA A 69 -17.38 2.94 -22.75
N LEU A 70 -16.89 3.42 -21.60
CA LEU A 70 -16.26 4.72 -21.47
C LEU A 70 -15.07 4.91 -22.43
N TRP A 71 -14.22 3.90 -22.60
CA TRP A 71 -13.10 4.00 -23.54
C TRP A 71 -13.55 4.12 -25.00
N ARG A 72 -14.65 3.47 -25.38
CA ARG A 72 -15.26 3.63 -26.71
C ARG A 72 -15.74 5.07 -26.91
N ASP A 73 -16.38 5.65 -25.89
CA ASP A 73 -16.85 7.04 -25.93
C ASP A 73 -15.69 8.03 -26.05
N LEU A 74 -14.61 7.82 -25.27
CA LEU A 74 -13.38 8.62 -25.35
C LEU A 74 -12.73 8.54 -26.73
N THR A 75 -12.68 7.35 -27.32
CA THR A 75 -12.09 7.14 -28.65
C THR A 75 -12.93 7.85 -29.71
N HIS A 76 -14.26 7.72 -29.65
CA HIS A 76 -15.17 8.39 -30.58
C HIS A 76 -15.10 9.92 -30.46
N ALA A 77 -15.05 10.44 -29.22
CA ALA A 77 -14.88 11.86 -28.94
C ALA A 77 -13.54 12.40 -29.44
N LEU A 78 -12.43 11.68 -29.21
CA LEU A 78 -11.12 12.07 -29.70
C LEU A 78 -11.07 12.10 -31.24
N ASN A 79 -11.70 11.12 -31.91
CA ASN A 79 -11.81 11.10 -33.37
C ASN A 79 -12.61 12.29 -33.91
N ARG A 80 -13.73 12.66 -33.25
CA ARG A 80 -14.51 13.85 -33.59
C ARG A 80 -13.72 15.16 -33.40
N GLN A 81 -12.94 15.22 -32.33
CA GLN A 81 -12.11 16.38 -31.98
C GLN A 81 -10.87 16.51 -32.88
N GLY A 82 -10.38 15.39 -33.44
CA GLY A 82 -9.25 15.33 -34.36
C GLY A 82 -7.88 15.20 -33.67
N GLU A 83 -7.64 15.91 -32.57
CA GLU A 83 -6.36 15.84 -31.86
C GLU A 83 -6.49 15.97 -30.33
N LEU A 84 -5.55 15.36 -29.61
CA LEU A 84 -5.44 15.52 -28.16
C LEU A 84 -4.74 16.85 -27.83
N ARG A 85 -5.48 17.76 -27.18
CA ARG A 85 -4.99 19.05 -26.66
C ARG A 85 -4.70 18.92 -25.16
N GLY A 86 -5.40 19.69 -24.31
CA GLY A 86 -5.39 19.51 -22.85
C GLY A 86 -6.38 18.45 -22.34
N GLY A 87 -7.34 18.05 -23.18
CA GLY A 87 -8.33 17.02 -22.85
C GLY A 87 -9.18 16.58 -24.03
N ILE A 88 -10.20 15.76 -23.73
CA ILE A 88 -11.17 15.20 -24.66
C ILE A 88 -12.56 15.64 -24.21
N LEU A 89 -13.34 16.25 -25.10
CA LEU A 89 -14.72 16.64 -24.80
C LEU A 89 -15.69 15.47 -24.91
N LEU A 90 -16.44 15.20 -23.85
CA LEU A 90 -17.52 14.22 -23.86
C LEU A 90 -18.88 14.94 -23.90
N ASP A 91 -19.92 14.20 -24.28
CA ASP A 91 -21.27 14.76 -24.35
C ASP A 91 -21.79 15.04 -22.91
N ASP A 92 -21.51 14.15 -21.95
CA ASP A 92 -21.91 14.25 -20.54
C ASP A 92 -20.75 14.51 -19.56
N GLY A 93 -19.63 15.02 -20.07
CA GLY A 93 -18.43 15.27 -19.28
C GLY A 93 -17.24 15.81 -20.07
N LEU A 94 -16.05 15.59 -19.53
CA LEU A 94 -14.78 15.75 -20.23
C LEU A 94 -13.73 14.78 -19.68
N ALA A 95 -12.64 14.56 -20.40
CA ALA A 95 -11.47 13.87 -19.88
C ALA A 95 -10.24 14.77 -19.96
N LEU A 96 -9.60 15.00 -18.82
CA LEU A 96 -8.37 15.78 -18.73
C LEU A 96 -7.17 14.88 -18.95
N PHE A 97 -6.26 15.33 -19.81
CA PHE A 97 -5.02 14.61 -20.04
C PHE A 97 -3.93 15.11 -19.09
N VAL A 98 -3.36 14.17 -18.34
CA VAL A 98 -2.21 14.42 -17.47
C VAL A 98 -0.99 13.73 -18.09
N PRO A 99 0.01 14.49 -18.56
CA PRO A 99 1.18 13.89 -19.18
C PRO A 99 1.95 13.01 -18.19
N GLY A 100 2.42 11.88 -18.70
CA GLY A 100 3.30 10.96 -17.99
C GLY A 100 4.71 11.52 -17.84
N GLY A 101 5.51 10.89 -16.99
CA GLY A 101 6.94 11.18 -16.85
C GLY A 101 7.75 9.89 -16.84
N SER A 102 9.07 9.98 -16.66
CA SER A 102 9.94 8.81 -16.54
C SER A 102 9.54 7.83 -15.42
N GLU A 103 8.78 8.32 -14.43
CA GLU A 103 8.34 7.56 -13.26
C GLU A 103 6.83 7.26 -13.20
N ARG A 104 6.03 7.74 -14.16
CA ARG A 104 4.56 7.55 -14.14
C ARG A 104 3.97 7.50 -15.56
N PRO A 105 2.99 6.61 -15.83
CA PRO A 105 2.29 6.63 -17.11
C PRO A 105 1.51 7.93 -17.28
N ALA A 106 1.15 8.24 -18.52
CA ALA A 106 0.19 9.30 -18.78
C ALA A 106 -1.19 8.88 -18.25
N ARG A 107 -2.06 9.84 -17.95
CA ARG A 107 -3.39 9.55 -17.39
C ARG A 107 -4.47 10.36 -18.06
N LEU A 108 -5.66 9.78 -18.12
CA LEU A 108 -6.90 10.49 -18.40
C LEU A 108 -7.73 10.54 -17.12
N ILE A 109 -8.15 11.72 -16.70
CA ILE A 109 -9.09 11.94 -15.61
C ILE A 109 -10.43 12.30 -16.22
N VAL A 110 -11.36 11.35 -16.24
CA VAL A 110 -12.71 11.52 -16.77
C VAL A 110 -13.59 12.13 -15.70
N LEU A 111 -14.26 13.24 -16.02
CA LEU A 111 -15.14 14.00 -15.14
C LEU A 111 -16.52 14.08 -15.78
N ARG A 112 -17.57 13.79 -15.00
CA ARG A 112 -18.96 14.01 -15.43
C ARG A 112 -19.34 15.49 -15.30
N ASP A 113 -20.33 15.91 -16.08
CA ASP A 113 -20.85 17.28 -16.05
C ASP A 113 -21.36 17.69 -14.67
N SER A 114 -22.03 16.77 -13.94
CA SER A 114 -22.45 17.02 -12.55
C SER A 114 -21.28 17.44 -11.68
N THR A 115 -20.23 16.61 -11.60
CA THR A 115 -19.01 16.89 -10.82
C THR A 115 -18.34 18.19 -11.23
N LEU A 116 -18.21 18.43 -12.54
CA LEU A 116 -17.55 19.61 -13.08
C LEU A 116 -18.31 20.89 -12.70
N PHE A 117 -19.63 20.89 -12.86
CA PHE A 117 -20.44 22.09 -12.66
C PHE A 117 -20.89 22.29 -11.21
N ASP A 118 -20.96 21.24 -10.41
CA ASP A 118 -21.11 21.36 -8.96
C ASP A 118 -19.87 22.06 -8.37
N ALA A 119 -18.67 21.60 -8.74
CA ALA A 119 -17.42 22.25 -8.33
C ALA A 119 -17.25 23.68 -8.89
N ALA A 120 -17.74 23.94 -10.11
CA ALA A 120 -17.70 25.28 -10.70
C ALA A 120 -18.80 26.21 -10.16
N GLY A 121 -19.92 25.67 -9.65
CA GLY A 121 -21.06 26.41 -9.13
C GLY A 121 -20.68 27.32 -7.95
N GLU A 122 -19.78 26.85 -7.09
CA GLU A 122 -19.23 27.66 -6.01
C GLU A 122 -18.42 28.88 -6.52
N VAL A 123 -17.74 28.73 -7.67
CA VAL A 123 -16.95 29.81 -8.30
C VAL A 123 -17.86 30.90 -8.87
N THR A 124 -19.03 30.50 -9.35
CA THR A 124 -20.04 31.43 -9.88
C THR A 124 -20.83 32.16 -8.79
N GLY A 125 -20.54 31.89 -7.50
CA GLY A 125 -21.33 32.41 -6.37
C GLY A 125 -22.79 31.94 -6.40
N GLY A 126 -23.05 30.73 -6.93
CA GLY A 126 -24.39 30.18 -7.09
C GLY A 126 -25.15 30.63 -8.35
N LEU A 127 -24.52 31.39 -9.26
CA LEU A 127 -25.14 31.76 -10.54
C LEU A 127 -25.17 30.57 -11.52
N THR A 128 -26.37 30.18 -11.97
CA THR A 128 -26.52 29.07 -12.92
C THR A 128 -25.87 29.40 -14.27
N LEU A 129 -25.00 28.51 -14.76
CA LEU A 129 -24.46 28.56 -16.12
C LEU A 129 -25.49 28.01 -17.12
N TYR A 130 -25.68 28.68 -18.24
CA TYR A 130 -26.50 28.16 -19.34
C TYR A 130 -25.80 27.00 -20.05
N PRO A 131 -26.53 26.09 -20.74
CA PRO A 131 -25.91 24.95 -21.44
C PRO A 131 -24.80 25.36 -22.44
N SER A 132 -24.97 26.50 -23.10
CA SER A 132 -23.95 27.06 -24.02
C SER A 132 -22.71 27.57 -23.30
N GLU A 133 -22.86 28.12 -22.09
CA GLU A 133 -21.75 28.56 -21.23
C GLU A 133 -21.03 27.37 -20.59
N GLN A 134 -21.77 26.36 -20.14
CA GLN A 134 -21.23 25.08 -19.68
C GLN A 134 -20.40 24.40 -20.77
N ARG A 135 -20.94 24.30 -21.98
CA ARG A 135 -20.24 23.77 -23.16
C ARG A 135 -18.96 24.56 -23.44
N LEU A 136 -19.03 25.88 -23.42
CA LEU A 136 -17.86 26.74 -23.63
C LEU A 136 -16.82 26.55 -22.51
N LEU A 137 -17.23 26.43 -21.25
CA LEU A 137 -16.30 26.19 -20.15
C LEU A 137 -15.55 24.86 -20.34
N LYS A 138 -16.24 23.78 -20.72
CA LYS A 138 -15.59 22.49 -21.06
C LYS A 138 -14.56 22.66 -22.16
N GLN A 139 -14.91 23.40 -23.23
CA GLN A 139 -14.01 23.67 -24.36
C GLN A 139 -12.75 24.41 -23.90
N LEU A 140 -12.90 25.48 -23.11
CA LEU A 140 -11.76 26.22 -22.58
C LEU A 140 -10.86 25.34 -21.70
N VAL A 141 -11.46 24.52 -20.83
CA VAL A 141 -10.74 23.58 -19.97
C VAL A 141 -9.99 22.50 -20.76
N CYS A 142 -10.54 22.01 -21.87
CA CYS A 142 -9.87 21.06 -22.76
C CYS A 142 -8.83 21.70 -23.71
N GLY A 143 -8.66 23.03 -23.65
CA GLY A 143 -7.65 23.77 -24.41
C GLY A 143 -8.09 24.25 -25.79
N PHE A 144 -9.38 24.48 -25.98
CA PHE A 144 -9.89 25.16 -27.16
C PHE A 144 -9.85 26.67 -26.97
N ASN A 145 -9.42 27.38 -28.02
CA ASN A 145 -9.70 28.81 -28.13
C ASN A 145 -11.10 29.05 -28.74
N LEU A 146 -11.59 30.29 -28.72
CA LEU A 146 -12.94 30.61 -29.21
C LEU A 146 -13.17 30.24 -30.69
N ALA A 147 -12.15 30.34 -31.53
CA ALA A 147 -12.25 29.99 -32.95
C ALA A 147 -12.39 28.46 -33.14
N ALA A 148 -11.55 27.68 -32.47
CA ALA A 148 -11.63 26.23 -32.49
C ALA A 148 -12.96 25.73 -31.88
N ALA A 149 -13.42 26.36 -30.80
CA ALA A 149 -14.71 26.08 -30.19
C ALA A 149 -15.90 26.41 -31.13
N ALA A 150 -15.80 27.50 -31.91
CA ALA A 150 -16.81 27.89 -32.90
C ALA A 150 -16.91 26.86 -34.02
N THR A 151 -15.76 26.46 -34.57
CA THR A 151 -15.67 25.42 -35.60
C THR A 151 -16.22 24.09 -35.10
N LEU A 152 -15.85 23.67 -33.88
CA LEU A 152 -16.30 22.40 -33.31
C LEU A 152 -17.82 22.34 -33.14
N ASP A 153 -18.45 23.44 -32.75
CA ASP A 153 -19.91 23.50 -32.53
C ASP A 153 -20.68 23.96 -33.78
N GLY A 154 -20.01 24.26 -34.90
CA GLY A 154 -20.66 24.72 -36.13
C GLY A 154 -21.34 26.09 -36.00
N VAL A 155 -20.81 26.98 -35.16
CA VAL A 155 -21.37 28.34 -34.91
C VAL A 155 -20.38 29.43 -35.32
N SER A 156 -20.86 30.69 -35.36
CA SER A 156 -19.97 31.81 -35.65
C SER A 156 -19.02 32.11 -34.49
N HIS A 157 -17.83 32.65 -34.80
CA HIS A 157 -16.89 33.12 -33.79
C HIS A 157 -17.49 34.19 -32.87
N GLU A 158 -18.36 35.06 -33.39
CA GLU A 158 -19.03 36.11 -32.61
C GLU A 158 -20.03 35.53 -31.60
N THR A 159 -20.66 34.40 -31.92
CA THR A 159 -21.51 33.64 -30.99
C THR A 159 -20.69 33.15 -29.80
N LYS A 160 -19.50 32.57 -30.04
CA LYS A 160 -18.58 32.13 -28.98
C LYS A 160 -18.04 33.30 -28.15
N ARG A 161 -17.75 34.43 -28.78
CA ARG A 161 -17.34 35.66 -28.09
C ARG A 161 -18.43 36.19 -27.16
N SER A 162 -19.68 36.17 -27.60
CA SER A 162 -20.84 36.57 -26.79
C SER A 162 -21.04 35.63 -25.59
N GLN A 163 -20.93 34.32 -25.81
CA GLN A 163 -20.96 33.31 -24.74
C GLN A 163 -19.81 33.52 -23.74
N PHE A 164 -18.59 33.77 -24.23
CA PHE A 164 -17.42 34.04 -23.39
C PHE A 164 -17.62 35.27 -22.52
N LYS A 165 -18.13 36.37 -23.09
CA LYS A 165 -18.41 37.60 -22.33
C LYS A 165 -19.41 37.35 -21.20
N SER A 166 -20.43 36.53 -21.45
CA SER A 166 -21.40 36.15 -20.42
C SER A 166 -20.78 35.27 -19.34
N LEU A 167 -20.04 34.23 -19.73
CA LEU A 167 -19.31 33.32 -18.83
C LEU A 167 -18.30 34.06 -17.96
N ALA A 168 -17.46 34.91 -18.56
CA ALA A 168 -16.46 35.71 -17.87
C ALA A 168 -17.11 36.63 -16.82
N ARG A 169 -18.23 37.28 -17.15
CA ARG A 169 -18.98 38.10 -16.18
C ARG A 169 -19.48 37.28 -14.98
N LYS A 170 -19.93 36.03 -15.20
CA LYS A 170 -20.39 35.14 -14.11
C LYS A 170 -19.24 34.60 -13.25
N LEU A 171 -18.03 34.49 -13.80
CA LEU A 171 -16.84 33.97 -13.12
C LEU A 171 -15.88 35.06 -12.60
N GLY A 172 -16.33 36.31 -12.55
CA GLY A 172 -15.56 37.43 -11.99
C GLY A 172 -14.47 37.99 -12.90
N GLY A 173 -14.70 37.96 -14.22
CA GLY A 173 -13.78 38.45 -15.25
C GLY A 173 -12.61 37.51 -15.54
N GLY A 174 -11.70 37.97 -16.41
CA GLY A 174 -10.45 37.28 -16.71
C GLY A 174 -10.27 36.87 -18.18
N SER A 175 -9.06 36.41 -18.50
CA SER A 175 -8.73 35.84 -19.81
C SER A 175 -9.31 34.42 -19.97
N GLN A 176 -9.27 33.87 -21.19
CA GLN A 176 -9.66 32.47 -21.44
C GLN A 176 -8.87 31.50 -20.55
N ALA A 177 -7.55 31.70 -20.44
CA ALA A 177 -6.67 30.88 -19.62
C ALA A 177 -6.96 31.02 -18.13
N GLU A 178 -7.27 32.24 -17.67
CA GLU A 178 -7.60 32.48 -16.26
C GLU A 178 -8.92 31.79 -15.85
N ILE A 179 -9.94 31.86 -16.70
CA ILE A 179 -11.22 31.19 -16.48
C ILE A 179 -11.05 29.67 -16.44
N ALA A 180 -10.32 29.11 -17.41
CA ALA A 180 -10.03 27.67 -17.44
C ALA A 180 -9.23 27.24 -16.19
N GLY A 181 -8.19 28.00 -15.83
CA GLY A 181 -7.35 27.73 -14.66
C GLY A 181 -8.10 27.80 -13.34
N ARG A 182 -9.00 28.77 -13.16
CA ARG A 182 -9.87 28.87 -11.96
C ARG A 182 -10.81 27.67 -11.85
N ALA A 183 -11.48 27.30 -12.95
CA ALA A 183 -12.37 26.14 -12.97
C ALA A 183 -11.61 24.84 -12.65
N LEU A 184 -10.46 24.62 -13.30
CA LEU A 184 -9.62 23.45 -13.04
C LEU A 184 -9.11 23.39 -11.60
N SER A 185 -8.60 24.50 -11.07
CA SER A 185 -8.09 24.55 -9.69
C SER A 185 -9.17 24.17 -8.69
N ARG A 186 -10.42 24.58 -8.93
CA ARG A 186 -11.55 24.27 -8.04
C ARG A 186 -12.04 22.84 -8.19
N VAL A 187 -12.14 22.32 -9.41
CA VAL A 187 -12.40 20.90 -9.64
C VAL A 187 -11.35 20.04 -8.94
N PHE A 188 -10.06 20.40 -9.03
CA PHE A 188 -9.01 19.65 -8.34
C PHE A 188 -9.07 19.79 -6.82
N LEU A 189 -9.36 20.99 -6.30
CA LEU A 189 -9.58 21.18 -4.85
C LEU A 189 -10.78 20.38 -4.35
N GLU A 190 -11.84 20.27 -5.14
CA GLU A 190 -13.05 19.55 -4.78
C GLU A 190 -12.84 18.03 -4.87
N ILE A 191 -12.19 17.53 -5.91
CA ILE A 191 -11.76 16.13 -5.95
C ILE A 191 -10.79 15.83 -4.79
N ALA A 192 -9.94 16.79 -4.39
CA ALA A 192 -9.08 16.66 -3.22
C ALA A 192 -9.86 16.70 -1.89
N SER A 193 -10.95 17.47 -1.80
CA SER A 193 -11.82 17.55 -0.62
C SER A 193 -12.64 16.27 -0.44
N PHE A 194 -13.15 15.69 -1.53
CA PHE A 194 -13.72 14.34 -1.57
C PHE A 194 -12.67 13.27 -1.23
N SER A 195 -11.43 13.47 -1.65
CA SER A 195 -10.31 12.60 -1.24
C SER A 195 -9.95 12.74 0.25
N GLY A 196 -10.29 13.87 0.88
CA GLY A 196 -9.91 14.25 2.23
C GLY A 196 -10.79 13.72 3.37
N THR A 197 -11.88 13.02 3.06
CA THR A 197 -12.80 12.50 4.10
C THR A 197 -13.20 11.04 3.95
N GLY A 198 -12.74 10.31 2.93
CA GLY A 198 -13.18 8.92 2.80
C GLY A 198 -12.73 8.14 1.58
N VAL A 199 -11.58 8.43 0.96
CA VAL A 199 -10.98 7.39 0.11
C VAL A 199 -10.52 6.29 1.03
N SER A 200 -11.27 5.19 1.00
CA SER A 200 -10.95 3.89 1.56
C SER A 200 -9.45 3.59 1.32
N GLN A 201 -8.61 3.81 2.33
CA GLN A 201 -7.32 3.11 2.47
C GLN A 201 -7.55 1.59 2.57
N ASP A 202 -8.81 1.16 2.57
CA ASP A 202 -9.30 -0.15 2.89
C ASP A 202 -9.17 -1.09 1.69
N ASP A 203 -9.37 -0.58 0.47
CA ASP A 203 -9.35 -1.39 -0.76
C ASP A 203 -7.97 -1.97 -1.04
N TYR A 204 -6.88 -1.22 -0.83
CA TYR A 204 -5.55 -1.71 -1.21
C TYR A 204 -5.10 -2.92 -0.38
N PHE A 205 -5.41 -2.93 0.92
CA PHE A 205 -5.12 -4.07 1.78
C PHE A 205 -5.92 -5.30 1.36
N ASP A 206 -7.23 -5.10 1.13
CA ASP A 206 -8.13 -6.17 0.72
C ASP A 206 -7.76 -6.70 -0.68
N ASP A 207 -7.36 -5.82 -1.61
CA ASP A 207 -6.86 -6.15 -2.94
C ASP A 207 -5.55 -6.95 -2.90
N LEU A 208 -4.60 -6.53 -2.06
CA LEU A 208 -3.35 -7.26 -1.90
C LEU A 208 -3.57 -8.70 -1.43
N LEU A 209 -4.43 -8.90 -0.43
CA LEU A 209 -4.71 -10.26 0.03
C LEU A 209 -5.54 -11.05 -0.98
N ARG A 210 -6.50 -10.41 -1.67
CA ARG A 210 -7.25 -11.10 -2.73
C ARG A 210 -6.34 -11.57 -3.87
N GLU A 211 -5.32 -10.78 -4.21
CA GLU A 211 -4.34 -11.11 -5.26
C GLU A 211 -3.35 -12.18 -4.81
N PHE A 212 -2.83 -12.11 -3.58
CA PHE A 212 -1.66 -12.90 -3.17
C PHE A 212 -1.90 -13.90 -2.03
N ALA A 213 -3.08 -13.89 -1.42
CA ALA A 213 -3.47 -14.80 -0.35
C ALA A 213 -4.98 -15.13 -0.44
N PRO A 214 -5.45 -15.73 -1.55
CA PRO A 214 -6.90 -15.90 -1.80
C PRO A 214 -7.64 -16.77 -0.78
N GLY A 215 -6.93 -17.51 0.09
CA GLY A 215 -7.51 -18.25 1.22
C GLY A 215 -7.56 -17.47 2.54
N ALA A 216 -7.08 -16.22 2.55
CA ALA A 216 -7.09 -15.37 3.73
C ALA A 216 -8.36 -14.52 3.80
N ARG A 217 -8.86 -14.33 5.02
CA ARG A 217 -9.95 -13.42 5.35
C ARG A 217 -9.38 -12.13 5.93
N THR A 218 -9.94 -10.99 5.57
CA THR A 218 -9.55 -9.69 6.11
C THR A 218 -10.55 -9.28 7.19
N LEU A 219 -10.03 -8.85 8.34
CA LEU A 219 -10.87 -8.38 9.45
C LEU A 219 -10.40 -7.00 9.92
N ARG A 220 -11.35 -6.25 10.49
CA ARG A 220 -11.10 -4.94 11.10
C ARG A 220 -11.74 -4.91 12.48
N LEU A 221 -10.94 -4.65 13.50
CA LEU A 221 -11.43 -4.47 14.85
C LEU A 221 -11.08 -3.08 15.34
N ARG A 222 -11.99 -2.47 16.10
CA ARG A 222 -11.73 -1.18 16.73
C ARG A 222 -11.38 -1.39 18.20
N SER A 223 -10.38 -0.68 18.67
CA SER A 223 -10.06 -0.62 20.09
C SER A 223 -11.09 0.23 20.85
N ARG A 224 -11.05 0.17 22.19
CA ARG A 224 -11.91 1.01 23.03
C ARG A 224 -11.67 2.50 22.81
N ALA A 225 -10.47 2.88 22.41
CA ALA A 225 -10.12 4.26 22.05
C ALA A 225 -10.56 4.64 20.61
N GLY A 226 -11.31 3.77 19.92
CA GLY A 226 -11.83 4.00 18.57
C GLY A 226 -10.82 3.72 17.45
N ARG A 227 -9.56 3.37 17.78
CA ARG A 227 -8.50 3.09 16.80
C ARG A 227 -8.80 1.82 16.03
N SER A 228 -8.70 1.86 14.71
CA SER A 228 -8.89 0.69 13.84
C SER A 228 -7.62 -0.14 13.71
N HIS A 229 -7.76 -1.46 13.80
CA HIS A 229 -6.71 -2.46 13.60
C HIS A 229 -7.13 -3.42 12.50
N ARG A 230 -6.20 -3.75 11.61
CA ARG A 230 -6.42 -4.71 10.52
C ARG A 230 -5.83 -6.06 10.90
N PHE A 231 -6.49 -7.12 10.48
CA PHE A 231 -6.08 -8.49 10.74
C PHE A 231 -6.17 -9.31 9.46
N VAL A 232 -5.26 -10.26 9.33
CA VAL A 232 -5.38 -11.37 8.38
C VAL A 232 -5.77 -12.61 9.16
N GLU A 233 -6.75 -13.34 8.66
CA GLU A 233 -7.22 -14.56 9.27
C GLU A 233 -7.11 -15.72 8.27
N ILE A 234 -6.54 -16.85 8.70
CA ILE A 234 -6.25 -18.00 7.83
C ILE A 234 -6.56 -19.31 8.56
N GLY A 235 -7.05 -20.31 7.83
CA GLY A 235 -7.42 -21.63 8.35
C GLY A 235 -8.92 -21.78 8.66
N PRO A 236 -9.35 -22.90 9.27
CA PRO A 236 -10.76 -23.18 9.53
C PRO A 236 -11.34 -22.26 10.61
N ILE A 237 -12.57 -21.76 10.42
CA ILE A 237 -13.24 -20.84 11.37
C ILE A 237 -13.40 -21.47 12.76
N GLY A 238 -13.66 -22.78 12.81
CA GLY A 238 -13.77 -23.56 14.05
C GLY A 238 -12.44 -24.09 14.60
N GLY A 239 -11.31 -23.78 13.96
CA GLY A 239 -9.99 -24.19 14.45
C GLY A 239 -9.60 -23.47 15.74
N ARG A 240 -8.64 -24.05 16.46
CA ARG A 240 -8.03 -23.44 17.65
C ARG A 240 -7.39 -22.10 17.26
N PRO A 241 -7.82 -20.98 17.84
CA PRO A 241 -7.33 -19.65 17.49
C PRO A 241 -5.92 -19.44 18.05
N VAL A 242 -5.00 -19.03 17.18
CA VAL A 242 -3.60 -18.74 17.50
C VAL A 242 -3.28 -17.35 16.97
N VAL A 243 -2.70 -16.50 17.83
CA VAL A 243 -2.23 -15.18 17.40
C VAL A 243 -0.86 -15.32 16.75
N MET A 244 -0.78 -15.11 15.44
CA MET A 244 0.50 -15.15 14.72
C MET A 244 1.04 -13.73 14.51
N LEU A 245 2.22 -13.44 15.04
CA LEU A 245 2.90 -12.16 14.86
C LEU A 245 3.78 -12.26 13.62
N HIS A 246 3.34 -11.62 12.54
CA HIS A 246 3.97 -11.75 11.23
C HIS A 246 5.42 -11.24 11.20
N PRO A 247 6.30 -11.78 10.34
CA PRO A 247 7.61 -11.19 10.06
C PRO A 247 7.45 -9.94 9.15
N MET A 248 8.54 -9.36 8.64
CA MET A 248 8.49 -8.15 7.79
C MET A 248 7.53 -8.26 6.60
N VAL A 249 7.43 -9.46 6.02
CA VAL A 249 6.54 -9.78 4.91
C VAL A 249 5.73 -11.00 5.33
N LEU A 250 4.42 -10.95 5.13
CA LEU A 250 3.54 -12.09 5.41
C LEU A 250 4.02 -13.33 4.61
N PRO A 251 3.95 -14.54 5.21
CA PRO A 251 4.22 -15.77 4.47
C PRO A 251 3.35 -15.88 3.21
N ASP A 252 3.89 -16.56 2.20
CA ASP A 252 3.13 -16.98 1.02
C ASP A 252 2.32 -18.22 1.41
N PHE A 253 1.07 -18.05 1.83
CA PHE A 253 0.22 -19.16 2.24
C PHE A 253 -0.30 -19.90 1.02
N ARG A 254 0.35 -21.01 0.67
CA ARG A 254 0.03 -21.84 -0.48
C ARG A 254 -1.09 -22.82 -0.14
N ASN A 255 -1.67 -23.45 -1.16
CA ASN A 255 -2.75 -24.44 -0.96
C ASN A 255 -2.34 -25.57 0.01
N GLY A 256 -1.08 -26.01 -0.02
CA GLY A 256 -0.57 -27.00 0.95
C GLY A 256 -0.59 -26.48 2.39
N ASP A 257 -0.25 -25.21 2.59
CA ASP A 257 -0.24 -24.57 3.91
C ASP A 257 -1.67 -24.43 4.47
N LEU A 258 -2.64 -24.10 3.62
CA LEU A 258 -4.05 -24.04 4.00
C LEU A 258 -4.57 -25.43 4.40
N GLY A 259 -4.27 -26.47 3.62
CA GLY A 259 -4.63 -27.85 3.94
C GLY A 259 -4.00 -28.36 5.23
N ALA A 260 -2.77 -27.94 5.53
CA ALA A 260 -2.10 -28.26 6.79
C ALA A 260 -2.76 -27.58 8.00
N LEU A 261 -3.19 -26.31 7.86
CA LEU A 261 -3.96 -25.61 8.91
C LEU A 261 -5.32 -26.27 9.16
N ASP A 262 -6.01 -26.71 8.10
CA ASP A 262 -7.27 -27.46 8.23
C ASP A 262 -7.05 -28.79 8.95
N THR A 263 -6.04 -29.56 8.54
CA THR A 263 -5.70 -30.86 9.14
C THR A 263 -5.36 -30.75 10.62
N LEU A 264 -4.63 -29.70 11.02
CA LEU A 264 -4.24 -29.45 12.40
C LEU A 264 -5.30 -28.67 13.20
N ALA A 265 -6.43 -28.33 12.56
CA ALA A 265 -7.50 -27.50 13.11
C ALA A 265 -6.94 -26.22 13.77
N LEU A 266 -6.06 -25.50 13.08
CA LEU A 266 -5.44 -24.27 13.55
C LEU A 266 -5.96 -23.06 12.78
N ARG A 267 -6.44 -22.06 13.52
CA ARG A 267 -6.94 -20.79 12.98
C ARG A 267 -5.96 -19.68 13.32
N LEU A 268 -5.22 -19.20 12.34
CA LEU A 268 -4.25 -18.12 12.54
C LEU A 268 -4.95 -16.76 12.49
N ILE A 269 -4.80 -15.98 13.55
CA ILE A 269 -5.23 -14.59 13.64
C ILE A 269 -3.98 -13.71 13.63
N VAL A 270 -3.78 -12.95 12.55
CA VAL A 270 -2.56 -12.18 12.31
C VAL A 270 -2.88 -10.68 12.45
N PRO A 271 -2.70 -10.07 13.63
CA PRO A 271 -2.80 -8.63 13.78
C PRO A 271 -1.71 -7.94 12.94
N LEU A 272 -2.10 -7.01 12.09
CA LEU A 272 -1.16 -6.23 11.30
C LEU A 272 -0.60 -5.06 12.10
N ARG A 273 0.72 -4.94 12.07
CA ARG A 273 1.42 -3.78 12.63
C ARG A 273 1.07 -2.50 11.88
N HIS A 274 1.16 -1.36 12.57
CA HIS A 274 0.85 -0.06 11.99
C HIS A 274 1.70 0.21 10.75
N GLY A 275 1.04 0.51 9.63
CA GLY A 275 1.70 0.74 8.34
C GLY A 275 2.21 -0.52 7.63
N ALA A 276 1.87 -1.73 8.08
CA ALA A 276 2.03 -2.95 7.30
C ALA A 276 0.94 -3.01 6.21
N MET A 277 1.29 -3.32 4.97
CA MET A 277 0.37 -3.36 3.83
C MET A 277 -0.53 -2.12 3.72
N SER A 278 0.06 -0.93 3.88
CA SER A 278 -0.61 0.35 3.70
C SER A 278 0.26 1.30 2.88
N GLN A 279 -0.32 1.90 1.84
CA GLN A 279 0.40 2.84 0.98
C GLN A 279 0.60 4.21 1.63
N GLU A 280 -0.31 4.59 2.54
CA GLU A 280 -0.34 5.92 3.14
C GLU A 280 -0.65 5.79 4.62
N THR A 281 0.36 5.96 5.45
CA THR A 281 0.20 5.86 6.90
C THR A 281 1.14 6.83 7.57
N VAL A 282 0.58 7.60 8.51
CA VAL A 282 1.36 8.50 9.36
C VAL A 282 2.38 7.66 10.12
N ALA A 283 3.66 8.00 9.98
CA ALA A 283 4.73 7.30 10.67
C ALA A 283 4.57 7.48 12.19
N LEU A 284 4.63 6.37 12.93
CA LEU A 284 4.68 6.40 14.38
C LEU A 284 6.13 6.44 14.87
N GLY A 285 6.33 6.97 16.06
CA GLY A 285 7.57 6.73 16.82
C GLY A 285 7.64 5.27 17.27
N VAL A 286 8.84 4.81 17.65
CA VAL A 286 9.11 3.43 18.06
C VAL A 286 8.15 2.97 19.17
N SER A 287 8.01 3.75 20.24
CA SER A 287 7.11 3.40 21.36
C SER A 287 5.66 3.29 20.90
N ALA A 288 5.15 4.28 20.16
CA ALA A 288 3.75 4.28 19.70
C ALA A 288 3.45 3.13 18.73
N HIS A 289 4.42 2.72 17.92
CA HIS A 289 4.30 1.55 17.06
C HIS A 289 4.22 0.25 17.87
N LEU A 290 5.05 0.10 18.90
CA LEU A 290 5.02 -1.04 19.81
C LEU A 290 3.71 -1.12 20.60
N ASP A 291 3.20 0.04 21.06
CA ASP A 291 1.91 0.14 21.74
C ASP A 291 0.75 -0.28 20.81
N HIS A 292 0.78 0.18 19.55
CA HIS A 292 -0.19 -0.25 18.54
C HIS A 292 -0.12 -1.76 18.32
N ALA A 293 1.08 -2.34 18.19
CA ALA A 293 1.21 -3.79 18.01
C ALA A 293 0.63 -4.57 19.20
N CYS A 294 0.94 -4.17 20.44
CA CYS A 294 0.39 -4.80 21.65
C CYS A 294 -1.14 -4.68 21.74
N GLU A 295 -1.71 -3.53 21.36
CA GLU A 295 -3.16 -3.34 21.29
C GLU A 295 -3.82 -4.27 20.28
N GLY A 296 -3.19 -4.48 19.12
CA GLY A 296 -3.64 -5.43 18.10
C GLY A 296 -3.62 -6.89 18.60
N ILE A 297 -2.57 -7.28 19.34
CA ILE A 297 -2.49 -8.60 19.98
C ILE A 297 -3.61 -8.78 21.02
N ASP A 298 -3.86 -7.77 21.87
CA ASP A 298 -4.93 -7.82 22.86
C ASP A 298 -6.32 -7.89 22.22
N LEU A 299 -6.53 -7.20 21.09
CA LEU A 299 -7.77 -7.30 20.31
C LEU A 299 -7.96 -8.72 19.74
N ALA A 300 -6.92 -9.32 19.16
CA ALA A 300 -6.99 -10.70 18.69
C ALA A 300 -7.36 -11.65 19.83
N ARG A 301 -6.69 -11.54 20.98
CA ARG A 301 -7.01 -12.34 22.16
C ARG A 301 -8.46 -12.18 22.60
N ARG A 302 -8.92 -10.94 22.83
CA ARG A 302 -10.27 -10.65 23.34
C ARG A 302 -11.38 -11.17 22.44
N HIS A 303 -11.19 -11.09 21.13
CA HIS A 303 -12.25 -11.45 20.18
C HIS A 303 -12.20 -12.92 19.75
N PHE A 304 -11.04 -13.58 19.83
CA PHE A 304 -10.89 -14.93 19.29
C PHE A 304 -10.38 -15.97 20.31
N CYS A 305 -9.50 -15.61 21.25
CA CYS A 305 -8.82 -16.58 22.13
C CYS A 305 -9.42 -16.70 23.54
N GLY A 306 -10.19 -15.71 23.99
CA GLY A 306 -10.76 -15.70 25.34
C GLY A 306 -9.82 -15.07 26.38
N GLU A 307 -9.63 -15.73 27.52
CA GLU A 307 -8.83 -15.17 28.63
C GLU A 307 -7.35 -15.06 28.28
N GLN A 308 -6.78 -16.12 27.72
CA GLN A 308 -5.36 -16.20 27.34
C GLN A 308 -5.20 -16.49 25.84
N ALA A 309 -4.11 -16.01 25.24
CA ALA A 309 -3.75 -16.31 23.86
C ALA A 309 -2.58 -17.29 23.79
N ASP A 310 -2.68 -18.23 22.83
CA ASP A 310 -1.53 -18.93 22.29
C ASP A 310 -0.92 -18.06 21.18
N ILE A 311 0.37 -17.74 21.30
CA ILE A 311 1.05 -16.80 20.41
C ILE A 311 2.18 -17.49 19.66
N MET A 312 2.25 -17.27 18.34
CA MET A 312 3.35 -17.68 17.48
C MET A 312 4.04 -16.44 16.92
N ALA A 313 5.24 -16.13 17.42
CA ALA A 313 5.98 -14.92 17.06
C ALA A 313 7.06 -15.21 16.01
N CYS A 314 6.92 -14.67 14.80
CA CYS A 314 7.82 -14.96 13.68
C CYS A 314 8.85 -13.85 13.44
N ILE A 315 10.15 -14.17 13.54
CA ILE A 315 11.27 -13.24 13.40
C ILE A 315 11.03 -11.91 14.13
N SER A 316 10.72 -10.82 13.40
CA SER A 316 10.47 -9.50 13.97
C SER A 316 9.28 -9.48 14.92
N GLY A 317 8.34 -10.42 14.74
CA GLY A 317 7.27 -10.73 15.69
C GLY A 317 7.75 -10.98 17.12
N THR A 318 8.99 -11.48 17.30
CA THR A 318 9.59 -11.82 18.60
C THR A 318 9.50 -10.66 19.60
N ALA A 319 9.94 -9.47 19.21
CA ALA A 319 9.97 -8.32 20.12
C ALA A 319 8.57 -7.89 20.56
N TYR A 320 7.58 -7.96 19.67
CA TYR A 320 6.20 -7.61 19.99
C TYR A 320 5.54 -8.66 20.90
N GLY A 321 5.87 -9.95 20.69
CA GLY A 321 5.41 -11.03 21.55
C GLY A 321 6.01 -10.95 22.96
N LEU A 322 7.32 -10.70 23.05
CA LEU A 322 8.02 -10.45 24.32
C LEU A 322 7.41 -9.27 25.07
N GLU A 323 7.22 -8.15 24.38
CA GLU A 323 6.65 -6.96 25.00
C GLU A 323 5.22 -7.19 25.49
N TYR A 324 4.38 -7.86 24.69
CA TYR A 324 3.02 -8.18 25.10
C TYR A 324 3.00 -9.09 26.33
N ALA A 325 3.79 -10.17 26.33
CA ALA A 325 3.89 -11.09 27.46
C ALA A 325 4.44 -10.40 28.72
N ARG A 326 5.38 -9.47 28.56
CA ARG A 326 5.94 -8.68 29.67
C ARG A 326 4.90 -7.73 30.29
N ARG A 327 4.06 -7.10 29.46
CA ARG A 327 2.98 -6.20 29.92
C ARG A 327 1.77 -6.94 30.48
N HIS A 328 1.52 -8.16 29.98
CA HIS A 328 0.31 -8.93 30.26
C HIS A 328 0.62 -10.43 30.45
N PRO A 329 1.43 -10.80 31.45
CA PRO A 329 1.89 -12.18 31.64
C PRO A 329 0.73 -13.15 31.90
N ASP A 330 -0.34 -12.67 32.53
CA ASP A 330 -1.58 -13.41 32.81
C ASP A 330 -2.41 -13.72 31.56
N ARG A 331 -2.12 -13.08 30.42
CA ARG A 331 -2.92 -13.16 29.18
C ARG A 331 -2.28 -14.01 28.09
N VAL A 332 -1.14 -14.64 28.37
CA VAL A 332 -0.40 -15.46 27.40
C VAL A 332 -0.29 -16.88 27.94
N ALA A 333 -1.01 -17.81 27.31
CA ALA A 333 -0.96 -19.23 27.68
C ALA A 333 0.32 -19.89 27.15
N SER A 334 0.72 -19.50 25.94
CA SER A 334 1.94 -19.98 25.33
C SER A 334 2.55 -18.97 24.35
N LEU A 335 3.88 -19.00 24.22
CA LEU A 335 4.63 -18.19 23.26
C LEU A 335 5.67 -19.06 22.55
N ALA A 336 5.43 -19.34 21.27
CA ALA A 336 6.40 -19.99 20.40
C ALA A 336 7.15 -18.95 19.57
N PHE A 337 8.48 -19.00 19.59
CA PHE A 337 9.31 -18.16 18.74
C PHE A 337 9.72 -18.93 17.49
N VAL A 338 9.27 -18.47 16.33
CA VAL A 338 9.61 -19.04 15.01
C VAL A 338 10.67 -18.16 14.37
N GLY A 339 11.92 -18.62 14.37
CA GLY A 339 13.05 -17.78 13.92
C GLY A 339 13.38 -16.68 14.93
N ALA A 340 13.49 -17.03 16.22
CA ALA A 340 13.77 -16.10 17.31
C ALA A 340 14.95 -15.16 17.02
N THR A 341 14.82 -13.90 17.43
CA THR A 341 15.82 -12.88 17.21
C THR A 341 16.78 -12.79 18.41
N VAL A 342 18.06 -12.96 18.16
CA VAL A 342 19.16 -12.65 19.08
C VAL A 342 19.99 -11.52 18.51
N LYS A 343 21.05 -11.07 19.20
CA LYS A 343 21.99 -10.10 18.63
C LYS A 343 22.45 -10.58 17.24
N PRO A 344 22.22 -9.82 16.16
CA PRO A 344 22.52 -10.29 14.81
C PRO A 344 24.02 -10.58 14.63
N THR A 345 24.36 -11.68 13.95
CA THR A 345 25.75 -12.00 13.62
C THR A 345 26.31 -10.94 12.67
N THR A 346 27.50 -10.40 12.95
CA THR A 346 28.17 -9.47 12.04
C THR A 346 28.86 -10.25 10.92
N SER A 347 28.59 -9.87 9.66
CA SER A 347 29.23 -10.50 8.49
C SER A 347 30.17 -9.50 7.81
N ARG A 348 31.36 -9.97 7.42
CA ARG A 348 32.39 -9.18 6.72
C ARG A 348 32.05 -8.93 5.25
N THR A 349 31.02 -9.58 4.71
CA THR A 349 30.53 -9.34 3.35
C THR A 349 29.94 -7.93 3.21
N THR A 350 29.88 -7.38 1.99
CA THR A 350 29.29 -6.07 1.75
C THR A 350 27.82 -6.00 2.20
N ALA A 351 27.03 -7.03 1.89
CA ALA A 351 25.63 -7.12 2.34
C ALA A 351 25.53 -7.26 3.87
N GLY A 352 26.42 -8.04 4.47
CA GLY A 352 26.55 -8.19 5.92
C GLY A 352 26.83 -6.87 6.64
N ARG A 353 27.76 -6.07 6.10
CA ARG A 353 28.09 -4.73 6.61
C ARG A 353 26.93 -3.76 6.43
N LEU A 354 26.26 -3.76 5.28
CA LEU A 354 25.08 -2.93 5.03
C LEU A 354 23.97 -3.25 6.06
N ARG A 355 23.64 -4.53 6.23
CA ARG A 355 22.64 -4.98 7.22
C ARG A 355 23.01 -4.56 8.64
N SER A 356 24.25 -4.82 9.05
CA SER A 356 24.75 -4.43 10.38
C SER A 356 24.67 -2.91 10.58
N GLY A 357 25.03 -2.14 9.54
CA GLY A 357 24.91 -0.68 9.54
C GLY A 357 23.46 -0.21 9.66
N LEU A 358 22.51 -0.85 8.98
CA LEU A 358 21.08 -0.54 9.11
C LEU A 358 20.56 -0.82 10.52
N PHE A 359 20.94 -1.95 11.14
CA PHE A 359 20.60 -2.23 12.53
C PHE A 359 21.17 -1.17 13.49
N THR A 360 22.47 -0.86 13.36
CA THR A 360 23.12 0.16 14.20
C THR A 360 22.48 1.54 14.03
N LEU A 361 22.17 1.95 12.79
CA LEU A 361 21.50 3.23 12.52
C LEU A 361 20.07 3.24 13.09
N SER A 362 19.34 2.13 12.99
CA SER A 362 17.98 2.05 13.53
C SER A 362 17.97 2.32 15.04
N MET A 363 18.91 1.74 15.78
CA MET A 363 19.01 1.89 17.24
C MET A 363 19.49 3.28 17.68
N ASN A 364 20.49 3.83 16.99
CA ASN A 364 21.22 5.01 17.46
C ASN A 364 20.80 6.32 16.78
N GLN A 365 20.23 6.25 15.57
CA GLN A 365 19.98 7.41 14.70
C GLN A 365 18.66 7.23 13.94
N TRP A 366 17.56 7.02 14.67
CA TRP A 366 16.23 6.69 14.11
C TRP A 366 15.79 7.61 12.96
N HIS A 367 15.95 8.93 13.10
CA HIS A 367 15.53 9.88 12.05
C HIS A 367 16.32 9.70 10.74
N VAL A 368 17.63 9.49 10.84
CA VAL A 368 18.50 9.22 9.67
C VAL A 368 18.13 7.87 9.06
N TYR A 369 17.99 6.84 9.88
CA TYR A 369 17.58 5.51 9.45
C TYR A 369 16.23 5.54 8.72
N SER A 370 15.22 6.20 9.29
CA SER A 370 13.88 6.30 8.71
C SER A 370 13.90 6.96 7.33
N ARG A 371 14.64 8.08 7.17
CA ARG A 371 14.82 8.76 5.87
C ARG A 371 15.59 7.91 4.87
N LEU A 372 16.62 7.20 5.33
CA LEU A 372 17.39 6.28 4.50
C LEU A 372 16.51 5.15 3.96
N MET A 373 15.63 4.60 4.80
CA MET A 373 14.67 3.57 4.38
C MET A 373 13.64 4.12 3.38
N ASP A 374 13.14 5.35 3.58
CA ASP A 374 12.25 5.99 2.59
C ASP A 374 12.92 6.12 1.21
N PHE A 375 14.23 6.41 1.20
CA PHE A 375 15.00 6.46 -0.03
C PHE A 375 15.22 5.08 -0.65
N TYR A 376 15.62 4.07 0.15
CA TYR A 376 15.82 2.70 -0.33
C TYR A 376 14.55 2.12 -0.95
N VAL A 377 13.40 2.40 -0.36
CA VAL A 377 12.09 1.94 -0.84
C VAL A 377 11.81 2.39 -2.26
N ARG A 378 12.18 3.63 -2.61
CA ARG A 378 12.02 4.13 -3.98
C ARG A 378 12.83 3.29 -4.97
N ARG A 379 14.01 2.80 -4.58
CA ARG A 379 14.89 1.98 -5.43
C ARG A 379 14.40 0.54 -5.58
N ILE A 380 13.85 -0.07 -4.53
CA ILE A 380 13.34 -1.45 -4.57
C ILE A 380 11.92 -1.57 -5.15
N ARG A 381 11.38 -0.50 -5.74
CA ARG A 381 10.15 -0.54 -6.56
C ARG A 381 10.31 -1.33 -7.85
N ARG A 382 11.54 -1.67 -8.24
CA ARG A 382 11.81 -2.59 -9.36
C ARG A 382 11.96 -4.01 -8.80
N PRO A 383 11.18 -5.00 -9.26
CA PRO A 383 11.26 -6.37 -8.76
C PRO A 383 12.69 -6.91 -8.76
N GLU A 384 13.43 -6.73 -9.85
CA GLU A 384 14.79 -7.24 -10.00
C GLU A 384 15.78 -6.57 -9.04
N THR A 385 15.63 -5.28 -8.75
CA THR A 385 16.48 -4.60 -7.76
C THR A 385 16.25 -5.15 -6.36
N LEU A 386 14.99 -5.40 -6.00
CA LEU A 386 14.66 -6.06 -4.73
C LEU A 386 15.22 -7.50 -4.69
N LYS A 387 15.13 -8.24 -5.80
CA LYS A 387 15.66 -9.61 -5.92
C LYS A 387 17.16 -9.65 -5.63
N GLN A 388 17.92 -8.80 -6.31
CA GLN A 388 19.37 -8.74 -6.16
C GLN A 388 19.78 -8.32 -4.74
N LEU A 389 19.04 -7.40 -4.13
CA LEU A 389 19.26 -7.04 -2.73
C LEU A 389 19.05 -8.24 -1.80
N LEU A 390 17.93 -8.95 -1.94
CA LEU A 390 17.60 -10.10 -1.10
C LEU A 390 18.58 -11.25 -1.31
N LEU A 391 18.90 -11.61 -2.56
CA LEU A 391 19.90 -12.63 -2.87
C LEU A 391 21.28 -12.27 -2.30
N SER A 392 21.65 -10.99 -2.30
CA SER A 392 22.90 -10.52 -1.70
C SER A 392 22.91 -10.66 -0.18
N VAL A 393 21.78 -10.34 0.48
CA VAL A 393 21.62 -10.51 1.93
C VAL A 393 21.66 -11.98 2.33
N TYR A 394 20.86 -12.83 1.68
CA TYR A 394 20.68 -14.24 2.04
C TYR A 394 21.68 -15.20 1.38
N ARG A 395 22.62 -14.69 0.56
CA ARG A 395 23.67 -15.49 -0.12
C ARG A 395 24.33 -16.58 0.75
N PRO A 396 24.63 -16.36 2.05
CA PRO A 396 25.25 -17.39 2.88
C PRO A 396 24.38 -18.63 3.14
N ASN A 397 23.07 -18.56 2.88
CA ASN A 397 22.12 -19.64 3.14
C ASN A 397 21.40 -20.05 1.84
N LEU A 398 21.70 -21.27 1.37
CA LEU A 398 21.11 -21.77 0.12
C LEU A 398 19.60 -22.07 0.23
N ALA A 399 19.10 -22.42 1.41
CA ALA A 399 17.67 -22.67 1.63
C ALA A 399 16.85 -21.37 1.49
N ASP A 400 17.31 -20.28 2.09
CA ASP A 400 16.68 -18.96 1.97
C ASP A 400 16.82 -18.41 0.54
N VAL A 401 17.96 -18.64 -0.12
CA VAL A 401 18.14 -18.30 -1.55
C VAL A 401 17.14 -19.04 -2.44
N ALA A 402 16.87 -20.33 -2.17
CA ALA A 402 15.89 -21.10 -2.92
C ALA A 402 14.46 -20.53 -2.74
N ILE A 403 14.11 -20.09 -1.52
CA ILE A 403 12.83 -19.41 -1.24
C ILE A 403 12.70 -18.13 -2.06
N ILE A 404 13.73 -17.29 -2.08
CA ILE A 404 13.75 -16.07 -2.89
C ILE A 404 13.65 -16.42 -4.38
N GLY A 405 14.37 -17.44 -4.83
CA GLY A 405 14.27 -17.92 -6.22
C GLY A 405 12.84 -18.31 -6.60
N ALA A 406 12.14 -19.05 -5.73
CA ALA A 406 10.76 -19.46 -5.94
C ALA A 406 9.78 -18.28 -5.97
N GLU A 407 9.93 -17.29 -5.08
CA GLU A 407 9.09 -16.07 -5.08
C GLU A 407 9.17 -15.28 -6.38
N TYR A 408 10.34 -15.30 -7.04
CA TYR A 408 10.56 -14.65 -8.33
C TYR A 408 10.21 -15.52 -9.53
N GLY A 409 9.72 -16.75 -9.30
CA GLY A 409 9.16 -17.62 -10.31
C GLY A 409 7.73 -17.24 -10.71
N ALA A 410 7.11 -18.08 -11.54
CA ALA A 410 5.69 -17.97 -11.86
C ALA A 410 4.82 -18.24 -10.62
N PRO A 411 3.59 -17.68 -10.54
CA PRO A 411 2.96 -16.82 -11.54
C PRO A 411 3.27 -15.32 -11.37
N PHE A 412 3.84 -14.90 -10.24
CA PHE A 412 3.88 -13.48 -9.86
C PHE A 412 5.22 -12.78 -10.10
N GLY A 413 6.30 -13.49 -10.45
CA GLY A 413 7.57 -12.86 -10.83
C GLY A 413 8.17 -11.94 -9.77
N GLY A 414 7.89 -12.20 -8.49
CA GLY A 414 8.31 -11.37 -7.35
C GLY A 414 7.42 -10.17 -7.04
N GLU A 415 6.29 -9.99 -7.74
CA GLU A 415 5.35 -8.89 -7.48
C GLU A 415 4.76 -8.92 -6.08
N ARG A 416 4.48 -10.12 -5.53
CA ARG A 416 4.01 -10.29 -4.16
C ARG A 416 4.99 -9.66 -3.18
N LEU A 417 6.23 -10.12 -3.20
CA LEU A 417 7.27 -9.66 -2.29
C LEU A 417 7.53 -8.16 -2.46
N ARG A 418 7.55 -7.66 -3.70
CA ARG A 418 7.70 -6.24 -3.99
C ARG A 418 6.55 -5.41 -3.41
N LYS A 419 5.30 -5.78 -3.68
CA LYS A 419 4.12 -5.03 -3.22
C LYS A 419 4.02 -5.07 -1.70
N PHE A 420 4.24 -6.22 -1.06
CA PHE A 420 4.22 -6.34 0.40
C PHE A 420 5.33 -5.50 1.03
N PHE A 421 6.56 -5.55 0.49
CA PHE A 421 7.66 -4.77 1.03
C PHE A 421 7.43 -3.26 0.87
N THR A 422 7.05 -2.82 -0.33
CA THR A 422 6.85 -1.39 -0.63
C THR A 422 5.64 -0.79 0.07
N SER A 423 4.62 -1.59 0.38
CA SER A 423 3.46 -1.16 1.17
C SER A 423 3.62 -1.39 2.68
N SER A 424 4.68 -2.04 3.14
CA SER A 424 4.89 -2.28 4.59
C SER A 424 6.03 -1.45 5.17
N VAL A 425 6.52 -0.47 4.44
CA VAL A 425 7.75 0.27 4.75
C VAL A 425 7.74 0.89 6.13
N GLN A 426 6.63 1.51 6.53
CA GLN A 426 6.57 2.13 7.85
C GLN A 426 6.70 1.06 8.93
N SER A 427 6.04 -0.09 8.79
CA SER A 427 6.21 -1.23 9.70
C SER A 427 7.62 -1.84 9.64
N ILE A 428 8.20 -2.00 8.45
CA ILE A 428 9.51 -2.64 8.26
C ILE A 428 10.63 -1.84 8.93
N LYS A 429 10.54 -0.51 8.95
CA LYS A 429 11.49 0.33 9.70
C LYS A 429 11.57 -0.07 11.18
N HIS A 430 10.42 -0.28 11.81
CA HIS A 430 10.37 -0.72 13.20
C HIS A 430 10.88 -2.14 13.38
N ASP A 431 10.64 -3.02 12.41
CA ASP A 431 11.16 -4.39 12.47
C ASP A 431 12.69 -4.46 12.53
N PHE A 432 13.43 -3.57 11.86
CA PHE A 432 14.89 -3.49 12.02
C PHE A 432 15.27 -3.06 13.43
N TYR A 433 14.63 -2.01 13.97
CA TYR A 433 14.89 -1.54 15.33
C TYR A 433 14.69 -2.66 16.35
N HIS A 434 13.53 -3.33 16.29
CA HIS A 434 13.14 -4.34 17.26
C HIS A 434 13.90 -5.67 17.12
N GLN A 435 14.44 -5.99 15.94
CA GLN A 435 15.31 -7.16 15.73
C GLN A 435 16.76 -6.91 16.14
N ALA A 436 17.22 -5.66 16.16
CA ALA A 436 18.62 -5.35 16.43
C ALA A 436 19.05 -5.76 17.84
N LEU A 437 18.16 -5.55 18.82
CA LEU A 437 18.40 -5.86 20.22
C LEU A 437 17.08 -6.13 20.97
N PRO A 438 16.45 -7.29 20.72
CA PRO A 438 15.26 -7.69 21.46
C PRO A 438 15.57 -7.81 22.95
N ASP A 439 14.69 -7.27 23.79
CA ASP A 439 14.81 -7.34 25.25
C ASP A 439 14.19 -8.65 25.75
N TRP A 440 15.05 -9.59 26.14
CA TRP A 440 14.67 -10.88 26.69
C TRP A 440 14.57 -10.88 28.22
N SER A 441 14.79 -9.73 28.88
CA SER A 441 14.74 -9.65 30.33
C SER A 441 13.34 -9.95 30.88
N GLY A 442 13.29 -10.70 32.00
CA GLY A 442 12.03 -11.07 32.63
C GLY A 442 11.23 -12.15 31.89
N PHE A 443 11.82 -12.83 30.91
CA PHE A 443 11.20 -13.95 30.18
C PHE A 443 11.86 -15.29 30.56
N PRO A 444 11.17 -16.45 30.51
CA PRO A 444 9.73 -16.63 30.29
C PRO A 444 8.87 -16.01 31.39
N ALA A 445 7.71 -15.49 31.00
CA ALA A 445 6.72 -15.01 31.96
C ALA A 445 6.19 -16.19 32.81
N PRO A 446 5.94 -16.00 34.12
CA PRO A 446 5.39 -17.07 34.96
C PRO A 446 4.10 -17.65 34.37
N GLY A 447 4.02 -18.98 34.25
CA GLY A 447 2.87 -19.68 33.68
C GLY A 447 2.78 -19.70 32.15
N CYS A 448 3.64 -18.96 31.43
CA CYS A 448 3.69 -18.96 29.97
C CYS A 448 4.57 -20.10 29.46
N ARG A 449 3.96 -21.10 28.81
CA ARG A 449 4.72 -22.16 28.12
C ARG A 449 5.48 -21.56 26.94
N THR A 450 6.73 -21.97 26.75
CA THR A 450 7.59 -21.39 25.70
C THR A 450 8.31 -22.48 24.92
N ILE A 451 8.45 -22.27 23.61
CA ILE A 451 9.31 -23.08 22.74
C ILE A 451 10.01 -22.22 21.69
N PHE A 452 11.21 -22.62 21.28
CA PHE A 452 11.91 -22.06 20.13
C PHE A 452 11.85 -23.03 18.96
N LEU A 453 11.29 -22.59 17.82
CA LEU A 453 11.31 -23.29 16.54
C LEU A 453 12.24 -22.51 15.60
N HIS A 454 13.35 -23.10 15.17
CA HIS A 454 14.42 -22.33 14.56
C HIS A 454 15.06 -23.01 13.35
N GLY A 455 15.51 -22.25 12.37
CA GLY A 455 16.22 -22.80 11.21
C GLY A 455 17.63 -23.22 11.58
N ALA A 456 18.03 -24.47 11.30
CA ALA A 456 19.38 -24.95 11.61
C ALA A 456 20.49 -24.18 10.87
N GLN A 457 20.15 -23.52 9.76
CA GLN A 457 21.07 -22.80 8.89
C GLN A 457 20.89 -21.27 8.98
N ASP A 458 20.06 -20.75 9.89
CA ASP A 458 19.92 -19.30 10.08
C ASP A 458 21.29 -18.67 10.39
N PHE A 459 21.75 -17.78 9.51
CA PHE A 459 23.05 -17.11 9.62
C PHE A 459 22.93 -15.69 10.16
N ILE A 460 21.70 -15.21 10.35
CA ILE A 460 21.39 -13.87 10.85
C ILE A 460 21.24 -13.92 12.37
N HIS A 461 20.52 -14.92 12.85
CA HIS A 461 20.35 -15.26 14.26
C HIS A 461 20.73 -16.73 14.42
N SER A 462 21.98 -17.04 14.78
CA SER A 462 22.45 -18.42 14.68
C SER A 462 21.70 -19.36 15.63
N ALA A 463 21.45 -20.60 15.20
CA ALA A 463 20.86 -21.62 16.06
C ALA A 463 21.68 -21.86 17.34
N THR A 464 23.00 -21.66 17.30
CA THR A 464 23.88 -21.74 18.46
C THR A 464 23.55 -20.64 19.48
N ASP A 465 23.42 -19.40 19.02
CA ASP A 465 23.08 -18.26 19.89
C ASP A 465 21.67 -18.39 20.45
N VAL A 466 20.71 -18.91 19.66
CA VAL A 466 19.34 -19.17 20.13
C VAL A 466 19.32 -20.26 21.20
N ARG A 467 20.11 -21.34 21.05
CA ARG A 467 20.25 -22.36 22.12
C ARG A 467 20.90 -21.80 23.38
N ALA A 468 21.92 -20.97 23.24
CA ALA A 468 22.55 -20.30 24.37
C ALA A 468 21.56 -19.38 25.11
N LEU A 469 20.76 -18.61 24.37
CA LEU A 469 19.67 -17.83 24.93
C LEU A 469 18.67 -18.73 25.67
N ALA A 470 18.13 -19.76 25.03
CA ALA A 470 17.14 -20.64 25.63
C ALA A 470 17.66 -21.32 26.92
N GLN A 471 18.94 -21.68 26.96
CA GLN A 471 19.60 -22.17 28.17
C GLN A 471 19.65 -21.11 29.28
N SER A 472 19.97 -19.85 28.95
CA SER A 472 19.98 -18.74 29.92
C SER A 472 18.59 -18.41 30.47
N LEU A 473 17.53 -18.78 29.74
CA LEU A 473 16.14 -18.59 30.12
C LEU A 473 15.57 -19.80 30.91
N GLY A 474 16.45 -20.62 31.51
CA GLY A 474 16.04 -21.77 32.33
C GLY A 474 15.88 -23.07 31.53
N GLY A 475 16.53 -23.21 30.37
CA GLY A 475 16.52 -24.45 29.58
C GLY A 475 15.25 -24.63 28.75
N VAL A 476 14.72 -23.55 28.17
CA VAL A 476 13.54 -23.60 27.30
C VAL A 476 13.83 -24.52 26.09
N PRO A 477 12.89 -25.38 25.67
CA PRO A 477 13.11 -26.27 24.52
C PRO A 477 13.41 -25.52 23.22
N VAL A 478 14.38 -26.03 22.46
CA VAL A 478 14.73 -25.54 21.12
C VAL A 478 14.66 -26.68 20.11
N VAL A 479 13.75 -26.57 19.15
CA VAL A 479 13.63 -27.49 18.02
C VAL A 479 14.21 -26.81 16.79
N THR A 480 15.25 -27.41 16.21
CA THR A 480 15.85 -26.91 14.97
C THR A 480 15.41 -27.70 13.76
N LEU A 481 14.93 -27.00 12.73
CA LEU A 481 14.54 -27.61 11.46
C LEU A 481 15.77 -27.74 10.55
N PRO A 482 16.11 -28.95 10.08
CA PRO A 482 17.19 -29.15 9.12
C PRO A 482 16.84 -28.48 7.79
N ASN A 483 17.86 -28.01 7.06
CA ASN A 483 17.70 -27.36 5.74
C ASN A 483 16.76 -26.13 5.76
N ALA A 484 16.69 -25.45 6.89
CA ALA A 484 15.90 -24.23 7.06
C ALA A 484 16.80 -23.07 7.51
N GLY A 485 16.67 -21.92 6.85
CA GLY A 485 17.30 -20.66 7.23
C GLY A 485 16.37 -19.76 8.04
N GLN A 486 16.57 -18.44 7.91
CA GLN A 486 15.75 -17.46 8.62
C GLN A 486 14.30 -17.44 8.09
N LEU A 487 14.10 -17.76 6.80
CA LEU A 487 12.79 -17.73 6.14
C LEU A 487 12.01 -19.05 6.33
N LEU A 488 12.22 -19.78 7.42
CA LEU A 488 11.63 -21.12 7.63
C LEU A 488 10.09 -21.15 7.53
N TYR A 489 9.41 -20.06 7.85
CA TYR A 489 7.96 -19.93 7.74
C TYR A 489 7.45 -19.85 6.29
N HIS A 490 8.33 -19.82 5.28
CA HIS A 490 7.95 -19.93 3.87
C HIS A 490 8.00 -21.38 3.38
N ALA A 491 9.17 -22.02 3.37
CA ALA A 491 9.32 -23.36 2.79
C ALA A 491 9.00 -24.50 3.76
N HIS A 492 9.04 -24.23 5.07
CA HIS A 492 8.84 -25.25 6.11
C HIS A 492 7.60 -24.96 6.94
N PHE A 493 6.62 -24.22 6.38
CA PHE A 493 5.44 -23.78 7.12
C PHE A 493 4.68 -24.97 7.73
N GLU A 494 4.36 -26.00 6.94
CA GLU A 494 3.70 -27.23 7.42
C GLU A 494 4.44 -27.88 8.59
N ALA A 495 5.76 -28.05 8.47
CA ALA A 495 6.58 -28.63 9.55
C ALA A 495 6.56 -27.75 10.81
N VAL A 496 6.63 -26.43 10.66
CA VAL A 496 6.55 -25.48 11.76
C VAL A 496 5.21 -25.55 12.47
N ILE A 497 4.09 -25.53 11.74
CA ILE A 497 2.75 -25.58 12.36
C ILE A 497 2.46 -26.95 12.97
N GLY A 498 3.00 -28.03 12.41
CA GLY A 498 2.93 -29.38 12.99
C GLY A 498 3.66 -29.47 14.33
N LEU A 499 4.90 -28.98 14.40
CA LEU A 499 5.66 -28.89 15.65
C LEU A 499 4.94 -28.00 16.66
N TYR A 500 4.47 -26.83 16.22
CA TYR A 500 3.74 -25.92 17.09
C TYR A 500 2.44 -26.55 17.64
N ARG A 501 1.70 -27.30 16.82
CA ARG A 501 0.52 -28.04 17.30
C ARG A 501 0.89 -29.09 18.35
N GLY A 502 1.98 -29.83 18.13
CA GLY A 502 2.50 -30.78 19.11
C GLY A 502 2.87 -30.12 20.44
N PHE A 503 3.51 -28.95 20.39
CA PHE A 503 3.79 -28.12 21.57
C PHE A 503 2.51 -27.73 22.32
N LEU A 504 1.49 -27.25 21.60
CA LEU A 504 0.22 -26.85 22.21
C LEU A 504 -0.49 -27.99 22.96
N GLU A 505 -0.26 -29.23 22.54
CA GLU A 505 -0.85 -30.46 23.09
C GLU A 505 0.07 -31.21 24.08
N HIS A 506 1.23 -30.66 24.44
CA HIS A 506 2.21 -31.30 25.34
C HIS A 506 2.80 -32.61 24.79
N ARG A 507 2.97 -32.72 23.47
CA ARG A 507 3.53 -33.92 22.80
C ARG A 507 5.01 -33.81 22.42
N LEU A 508 5.70 -32.76 22.87
CA LEU A 508 7.11 -32.48 22.52
C LEU A 508 8.07 -32.60 23.71
N GLU A 509 7.67 -33.28 24.79
CA GLU A 509 8.56 -33.60 25.92
C GLU A 509 9.45 -34.81 25.64
#